data_AF-A0A7Y0LBU2-F1
#
_entry.id   AF-A0A7Y0LBU2-F1
#
_cell.length_a   1.000
_cell.length_b   1.000
_cell.length_c   1.000
_cell.angle_alpha   90.00
_cell.angle_beta   90.00
_cell.angle_gamma   90.00
#
_symmetry.space_group_name_H-M   'P 1'
#
loop_
_entity.id
_entity.type
_entity.pdbx_description
1 polymer ?
#
loop_
_entity_poly.entity_id
_entity_poly.type
_entity_poly.pdbx_seq_one_letter_code
_entity_poly.pdbx_strand_id
1 'polypeptide(L)'
;MNNFFIVALCCCLTLSGCSQMFSQHQRSSSATLKPNLGQYYQWIKSLEAEQLNSEIILQQQRKADGIENAKLYLLMLHSLPSANIFNPYTAKSMLNDGAFNQYIYSTVSSEDLALITLLRDQLNQQLLLIQEHKQLIDKNNQVIAKTNLQLAMHQKAIAQLNQKIAQLKAIETQLSNREGQ
;
A
#
# COMPACT_ATOMS: atom_id res chain seq x y z
N MET A 1 -28.75 -55.73 -12.70
CA MET A 1 -27.56 -54.86 -12.63
C MET A 1 -27.60 -53.92 -13.82
N ASN A 2 -28.23 -52.74 -13.72
CA ASN A 2 -28.27 -51.79 -14.85
C ASN A 2 -28.60 -50.34 -14.46
N ASN A 3 -28.29 -49.91 -13.23
CA ASN A 3 -28.50 -48.52 -12.79
C ASN A 3 -27.21 -47.78 -12.42
N PHE A 4 -26.03 -48.38 -12.65
CA PHE A 4 -24.75 -47.77 -12.31
C PHE A 4 -24.11 -46.98 -13.47
N PHE A 5 -24.61 -47.13 -14.69
CA PHE A 5 -23.99 -46.54 -15.89
C PHE A 5 -24.51 -45.15 -16.26
N ILE A 6 -25.68 -44.73 -15.74
CA ILE A 6 -26.30 -43.44 -16.09
C ILE A 6 -25.73 -42.28 -15.24
N VAL A 7 -25.22 -42.56 -14.04
CA VAL A 7 -24.66 -41.53 -13.14
C VAL A 7 -23.26 -41.08 -13.60
N ALA A 8 -22.53 -41.92 -14.32
CA ALA A 8 -21.18 -41.61 -14.79
C ALA A 8 -21.13 -40.67 -16.03
N LEU A 9 -22.24 -40.52 -16.76
CA LEU A 9 -22.29 -39.72 -17.99
C LEU A 9 -22.61 -38.24 -17.74
N CYS A 10 -23.06 -37.87 -16.55
CA CYS A 10 -23.45 -36.49 -16.21
C CYS A 10 -22.30 -35.64 -15.64
N CYS A 11 -21.15 -36.23 -15.31
CA CYS A 11 -20.04 -35.54 -14.64
C CYS A 11 -18.98 -34.95 -15.58
N CYS A 12 -19.10 -35.14 -16.90
CA CYS A 12 -18.07 -34.71 -17.87
C CYS A 12 -18.40 -33.43 -18.65
N LEU A 13 -19.50 -32.73 -18.34
CA LEU A 13 -19.94 -31.54 -19.09
C LEU A 13 -19.66 -30.18 -18.41
N THR A 14 -18.92 -30.14 -17.29
CA THR A 14 -18.72 -28.89 -16.53
C THR A 14 -17.29 -28.33 -16.55
N LEU A 15 -16.39 -28.82 -17.40
CA LEU A 15 -14.98 -28.38 -17.40
C LEU A 15 -14.50 -27.62 -18.64
N SER A 16 -15.36 -27.32 -19.63
CA SER A 16 -14.99 -26.50 -20.79
C SER A 16 -15.40 -25.02 -20.64
N GLY A 17 -15.12 -24.43 -19.49
CA GLY A 17 -15.60 -23.09 -19.13
C GLY A 17 -14.52 -22.16 -18.59
N CYS A 18 -13.28 -22.22 -19.06
CA CYS A 18 -12.22 -21.24 -18.75
C CYS A 18 -11.09 -21.30 -19.80
N SER A 19 -11.41 -21.08 -21.07
CA SER A 19 -10.38 -20.88 -22.10
C SER A 19 -10.84 -19.88 -23.16
N GLN A 20 -11.45 -18.77 -22.74
CA GLN A 20 -11.77 -17.69 -23.67
C GLN A 20 -11.96 -16.34 -22.97
N MET A 21 -10.87 -15.74 -22.50
CA MET A 21 -10.84 -14.31 -22.12
C MET A 21 -9.43 -13.70 -22.20
N PHE A 22 -8.54 -14.27 -23.02
CA PHE A 22 -7.31 -13.62 -23.47
C PHE A 22 -7.40 -13.36 -24.97
N SER A 23 -8.47 -12.69 -25.40
CA SER A 23 -8.57 -12.18 -26.77
C SER A 23 -7.88 -10.82 -26.83
N GLN A 24 -6.70 -10.82 -27.46
CA GLN A 24 -6.03 -9.68 -28.08
C GLN A 24 -6.23 -8.33 -27.40
N HIS A 25 -5.27 -7.93 -26.57
CA HIS A 25 -4.98 -6.52 -26.37
C HIS A 25 -4.43 -5.99 -27.69
N GLN A 26 -5.33 -5.65 -28.62
CA GLN A 26 -4.96 -4.94 -29.82
C GLN A 26 -4.34 -3.63 -29.37
N ARG A 27 -3.06 -3.46 -29.75
CA ARG A 27 -2.40 -2.17 -29.87
C ARG A 27 -3.13 -1.36 -30.95
N SER A 28 -4.34 -0.92 -30.65
CA SER A 28 -5.15 -0.11 -31.57
C SER A 28 -4.75 1.34 -31.37
N SER A 29 -3.72 1.73 -32.10
CA SER A 29 -3.50 3.11 -32.51
C SER A 29 -4.58 3.44 -33.56
N SER A 30 -5.82 3.69 -33.12
CA SER A 30 -6.84 4.29 -33.97
C SER A 30 -7.77 5.14 -33.11
N ALA A 31 -7.87 6.41 -33.49
CA ALA A 31 -8.86 7.34 -32.96
C ALA A 31 -10.27 6.71 -33.04
N THR A 32 -11.12 7.02 -32.05
CA THR A 32 -12.56 6.70 -31.91
C THR A 32 -13.01 5.49 -31.08
N LEU A 33 -12.19 4.90 -30.21
CA LEU A 33 -12.69 3.98 -29.18
C LEU A 33 -12.41 4.54 -27.78
N LYS A 34 -13.45 4.60 -26.94
CA LYS A 34 -13.33 4.99 -25.52
C LYS A 34 -12.37 4.01 -24.80
N PRO A 35 -11.50 4.50 -23.90
CA PRO A 35 -10.62 3.63 -23.13
C PRO A 35 -11.45 2.71 -22.23
N ASN A 36 -11.17 1.41 -22.24
CA ASN A 36 -11.78 0.44 -21.33
C ASN A 36 -10.91 0.31 -20.08
N LEU A 37 -11.23 1.08 -19.04
CA LEU A 37 -10.42 1.19 -17.84
C LEU A 37 -10.53 -0.05 -16.95
N GLY A 38 -11.72 -0.66 -16.87
CA GLY A 38 -11.93 -1.91 -16.14
C GLY A 38 -11.03 -3.03 -16.62
N GLN A 39 -10.98 -3.29 -17.93
CA GLN A 39 -10.10 -4.32 -18.50
C GLN A 39 -8.63 -3.97 -18.34
N TYR A 40 -8.26 -2.70 -18.56
CA TYR A 40 -6.88 -2.26 -18.37
C TYR A 40 -6.42 -2.48 -16.93
N TYR A 41 -7.24 -2.12 -15.94
CA TYR A 41 -6.92 -2.28 -14.52
C TYR A 41 -6.72 -3.76 -14.14
N GLN A 42 -7.57 -4.66 -14.64
CA GLN A 42 -7.40 -6.09 -14.41
C GLN A 42 -6.13 -6.64 -15.07
N TRP A 43 -5.83 -6.17 -16.28
CA TRP A 43 -4.63 -6.57 -17.01
C TRP A 43 -3.36 -6.14 -16.26
N ILE A 44 -3.20 -4.86 -15.89
CA ILE A 44 -2.01 -4.38 -15.17
C ILE A 44 -1.81 -5.09 -13.82
N LYS A 45 -2.90 -5.50 -13.16
CA LYS A 45 -2.84 -6.25 -11.90
C LYS A 45 -2.30 -7.68 -12.08
N SER A 46 -2.44 -8.25 -13.28
CA SER A 46 -1.93 -9.58 -13.63
C SER A 46 -0.47 -9.60 -14.08
N LEU A 47 0.14 -8.42 -14.32
CA LEU A 47 1.50 -8.32 -14.84
C LEU A 47 2.55 -8.63 -13.77
N GLU A 48 3.66 -9.20 -14.22
CA GLU A 48 4.87 -9.30 -13.41
C GLU A 48 5.59 -7.95 -13.31
N ALA A 49 6.50 -7.81 -12.35
CA ALA A 49 7.15 -6.53 -12.04
C ALA A 49 7.88 -5.90 -13.25
N GLU A 50 8.55 -6.70 -14.07
CA GLU A 50 9.28 -6.22 -15.26
C GLU A 50 8.32 -5.72 -16.35
N GLN A 51 7.23 -6.46 -16.58
CA GLN A 51 6.19 -6.08 -17.54
C GLN A 51 5.47 -4.82 -17.10
N LEU A 52 5.17 -4.71 -15.81
CA LEU A 52 4.55 -3.54 -15.21
C LEU A 52 5.45 -2.32 -15.32
N ASN A 53 6.77 -2.47 -15.10
CA ASN A 53 7.72 -1.38 -15.30
C ASN A 53 7.82 -0.94 -16.77
N SER A 54 7.78 -1.90 -17.70
CA SER A 54 7.76 -1.61 -19.13
C SER A 54 6.50 -0.81 -19.52
N GLU A 55 5.34 -1.18 -18.98
CA GLU A 55 4.09 -0.46 -19.17
C GLU A 55 4.15 0.97 -18.59
N ILE A 56 4.76 1.14 -17.42
CA ILE A 56 4.96 2.46 -16.82
C ILE A 56 5.79 3.37 -17.73
N ILE A 57 6.92 2.89 -18.23
CA ILE A 57 7.79 3.64 -19.15
C ILE A 57 7.01 4.01 -20.42
N LEU A 58 6.26 3.06 -20.99
CA LEU A 58 5.44 3.29 -22.17
C LEU A 58 4.42 4.40 -21.96
N GLN A 59 3.69 4.39 -20.84
CA GLN A 59 2.66 5.40 -20.59
C GLN A 59 3.25 6.77 -20.22
N GLN A 60 4.43 6.81 -19.59
CA GLN A 60 5.16 8.05 -19.39
C GLN A 60 5.59 8.68 -20.73
N GLN A 61 6.12 7.87 -21.65
CA GLN A 61 6.50 8.32 -22.99
C GLN A 61 5.28 8.82 -23.76
N ARG A 62 4.18 8.05 -23.78
CA ARG A 62 2.93 8.45 -24.44
C ARG A 62 2.36 9.75 -23.91
N LYS A 63 2.46 9.98 -22.59
CA LYS A 63 2.07 11.26 -21.99
C LYS A 63 2.94 12.40 -22.50
N ALA A 64 4.25 12.18 -22.65
CA ALA A 64 5.16 13.18 -23.23
C ALA A 64 4.86 13.45 -24.70
N ASP A 65 4.45 12.41 -25.45
CA ASP A 65 4.04 12.50 -26.85
C ASP A 65 2.63 13.12 -27.03
N GLY A 66 1.95 13.53 -25.95
CA GLY A 66 0.63 14.15 -26.00
C GLY A 66 -0.53 13.19 -26.21
N ILE A 67 -0.36 11.89 -25.94
CA ILE A 67 -1.44 10.91 -26.01
C ILE A 67 -2.39 11.11 -24.82
N GLU A 68 -3.61 11.56 -25.11
CA GLU A 68 -4.62 11.95 -24.11
C GLU A 68 -4.91 10.86 -23.06
N ASN A 69 -5.07 9.60 -23.48
CA ASN A 69 -5.37 8.48 -22.58
C ASN A 69 -4.19 8.06 -21.69
N ALA A 70 -2.96 8.50 -21.97
CA ALA A 70 -1.80 8.10 -21.18
C ALA A 70 -1.93 8.56 -19.71
N LYS A 71 -2.53 9.73 -19.47
CA LYS A 71 -2.78 10.24 -18.11
C LYS A 71 -3.79 9.38 -17.33
N LEU A 72 -4.79 8.79 -18.01
CA LEU A 72 -5.73 7.83 -17.42
C LEU A 72 -5.03 6.54 -16.99
N TYR A 73 -4.18 6.00 -17.85
CA TYR A 73 -3.44 4.77 -17.54
C TYR A 73 -2.40 4.99 -16.44
N LEU A 74 -1.71 6.12 -16.44
CA LEU A 74 -0.81 6.50 -15.35
C LEU A 74 -1.54 6.69 -14.01
N LEU A 75 -2.77 7.19 -14.02
CA LEU A 75 -3.59 7.26 -12.81
C LEU A 75 -3.79 5.86 -12.20
N MET A 76 -4.13 4.87 -13.03
CA MET A 76 -4.32 3.49 -12.58
C MET A 76 -3.01 2.90 -12.03
N LEU A 77 -1.89 3.12 -12.73
CA LEU A 77 -0.57 2.63 -12.31
C LEU A 77 -0.11 3.27 -10.99
N HIS A 78 -0.32 4.57 -10.78
CA HIS A 78 0.00 5.23 -9.51
C HIS A 78 -0.88 4.75 -8.35
N SER A 79 -2.06 4.21 -8.64
CA SER A 79 -3.00 3.68 -7.64
C SER A 79 -2.77 2.21 -7.32
N LEU A 80 -1.91 1.52 -8.08
CA LEU A 80 -1.69 0.08 -7.95
C LEU A 80 -0.52 -0.23 -7.00
N PRO A 81 -0.73 -0.91 -5.86
CA PRO A 81 0.33 -1.18 -4.88
C PRO A 81 1.50 -2.03 -5.38
N SER A 82 1.31 -2.83 -6.43
CA SER A 82 2.37 -3.63 -7.03
C SER A 82 3.28 -2.83 -7.97
N ALA A 83 2.90 -1.61 -8.35
CA ALA A 83 3.71 -0.75 -9.20
C ALA A 83 4.84 -0.09 -8.41
N ASN A 84 6.04 0.03 -9.01
CA ASN A 84 7.16 0.75 -8.38
C ASN A 84 6.92 2.26 -8.26
N ILE A 85 6.04 2.83 -9.10
CA ILE A 85 5.59 4.22 -9.03
C ILE A 85 4.37 4.41 -8.13
N PHE A 86 3.96 3.37 -7.40
CA PHE A 86 2.80 3.42 -6.52
C PHE A 86 2.90 4.63 -5.59
N ASN A 87 1.93 5.53 -5.73
CA ASN A 87 1.86 6.73 -4.92
C ASN A 87 0.40 7.21 -4.84
N PRO A 88 -0.31 6.88 -3.75
CA PRO A 88 -1.72 7.24 -3.61
C PRO A 88 -1.93 8.76 -3.51
N TYR A 89 -0.94 9.53 -3.05
CA TYR A 89 -0.99 10.99 -3.07
C TYR A 89 -0.94 11.55 -4.50
N THR A 90 -0.05 11.01 -5.33
CA THR A 90 0.03 11.40 -6.75
C THR A 90 -1.27 11.06 -7.48
N ALA A 91 -1.78 9.84 -7.31
CA ALA A 91 -3.05 9.42 -7.90
C ALA A 91 -4.22 10.32 -7.46
N LYS A 92 -4.29 10.64 -6.15
CA LYS A 92 -5.32 11.54 -5.62
C LYS A 92 -5.19 12.96 -6.17
N SER A 93 -3.97 13.47 -6.30
CA SER A 93 -3.69 14.78 -6.89
C SER A 93 -4.15 14.84 -8.34
N MET A 94 -3.88 13.79 -9.13
CA MET A 94 -4.40 13.66 -10.49
C MET A 94 -5.93 13.72 -10.51
N LEU A 95 -6.61 12.96 -9.64
CA LEU A 95 -8.08 12.97 -9.55
C LEU A 95 -8.69 14.27 -9.02
N ASN A 96 -7.89 15.18 -8.47
CA ASN A 96 -8.33 16.51 -8.03
C ASN A 96 -8.07 17.60 -9.09
N ASP A 97 -7.30 17.30 -10.13
CA ASP A 97 -7.06 18.20 -11.25
C ASP A 97 -8.37 18.42 -12.03
N GLY A 98 -8.84 19.67 -12.06
CA GLY A 98 -10.12 20.04 -12.68
C GLY A 98 -10.15 19.76 -14.19
N ALA A 99 -9.07 20.06 -14.91
CA ALA A 99 -8.99 19.83 -16.35
C ALA A 99 -8.99 18.32 -16.66
N PHE A 100 -8.29 17.54 -15.84
CA PHE A 100 -8.27 16.09 -15.99
C PHE A 100 -9.62 15.46 -15.65
N ASN A 101 -10.31 15.94 -14.61
CA ASN A 101 -11.66 15.48 -14.30
C ASN A 101 -12.62 15.75 -15.46
N GLN A 102 -12.58 16.94 -16.06
CA GLN A 102 -13.40 17.25 -17.23
C GLN A 102 -13.13 16.26 -18.37
N TYR A 103 -11.86 15.95 -18.64
CA TYR A 103 -11.47 14.94 -19.61
C TYR A 103 -12.02 13.54 -19.27
N ILE A 104 -11.93 13.11 -18.00
CA ILE A 104 -12.49 11.84 -17.54
C ILE A 104 -13.99 11.78 -17.84
N TYR A 105 -14.74 12.81 -17.46
CA TYR A 105 -16.20 12.86 -17.65
C TYR A 105 -16.61 12.88 -19.13
N SER A 106 -15.80 13.46 -20.03
CA SER A 106 -16.10 13.49 -21.46
C SER A 106 -15.71 12.21 -22.21
N THR A 107 -14.67 11.51 -21.74
CA THR A 107 -14.00 10.46 -22.52
C THR A 107 -14.32 9.05 -22.04
N VAL A 108 -14.57 8.87 -20.74
CA VAL A 108 -14.77 7.56 -20.12
C VAL A 108 -16.24 7.11 -20.25
N SER A 109 -16.50 5.80 -20.17
CA SER A 109 -17.87 5.26 -20.14
C SER A 109 -18.52 5.44 -18.76
N SER A 110 -19.83 5.21 -18.66
CA SER A 110 -20.55 5.23 -17.39
C SER A 110 -20.02 4.21 -16.39
N GLU A 111 -19.69 3.01 -16.86
CA GLU A 111 -19.21 1.89 -16.05
C GLU A 111 -17.81 2.20 -15.51
N ASP A 112 -16.93 2.69 -16.38
CA ASP A 112 -15.58 3.06 -16.00
C ASP A 112 -15.55 4.33 -15.13
N LEU A 113 -16.57 5.19 -15.21
CA LEU A 113 -16.72 6.31 -14.27
C LEU A 113 -17.05 5.83 -12.85
N ALA A 114 -17.83 4.75 -12.71
CA ALA A 114 -18.06 4.11 -11.41
C ALA A 114 -16.74 3.55 -10.85
N LEU A 115 -15.89 2.95 -11.70
CA LEU A 115 -14.55 2.51 -11.32
C LEU A 115 -13.68 3.68 -10.83
N ILE A 116 -13.65 4.81 -11.56
CA ILE A 116 -12.91 6.01 -11.15
C ILE A 116 -13.42 6.57 -9.82
N THR A 117 -14.74 6.55 -9.62
CA THR A 117 -15.36 7.03 -8.37
C THR A 117 -14.97 6.13 -7.20
N LEU A 118 -15.08 4.81 -7.38
CA LEU A 118 -14.62 3.84 -6.39
C LEU A 118 -13.12 4.02 -6.07
N LEU A 119 -12.29 4.22 -7.11
CA LEU A 119 -10.86 4.46 -6.94
C LEU A 119 -10.60 5.71 -6.09
N ARG A 120 -11.36 6.79 -6.33
CA ARG A 120 -11.28 8.03 -5.54
C ARG A 120 -11.58 7.77 -4.07
N ASP A 121 -12.62 6.99 -3.78
CA ASP A 121 -13.02 6.66 -2.41
C ASP A 121 -11.98 5.78 -1.72
N GLN A 122 -11.46 4.76 -2.42
CA GLN A 122 -10.39 3.90 -1.92
C GLN A 122 -9.11 4.70 -1.62
N LEU A 123 -8.71 5.61 -2.51
CA LEU A 123 -7.56 6.49 -2.28
C LEU A 123 -7.79 7.39 -1.07
N ASN A 124 -8.98 7.97 -0.90
CA ASN A 124 -9.30 8.79 0.28
C ASN A 124 -9.17 7.99 1.58
N GLN A 125 -9.74 6.79 1.62
CA GLN A 125 -9.65 5.89 2.78
C GLN A 125 -8.20 5.51 3.07
N GLN A 126 -7.43 5.17 2.04
CA GLN A 126 -6.03 4.84 2.20
C GLN A 126 -5.21 6.00 2.75
N LEU A 127 -5.43 7.22 2.27
CA LEU A 127 -4.75 8.42 2.77
C LEU A 127 -5.09 8.70 4.23
N LEU A 128 -6.35 8.51 4.64
CA LEU A 128 -6.78 8.62 6.02
C LEU A 128 -6.02 7.60 6.91
N LEU A 129 -5.99 6.34 6.50
CA LEU A 129 -5.28 5.28 7.24
C LEU A 129 -3.78 5.57 7.38
N ILE A 130 -3.14 6.07 6.32
CA ILE A 130 -1.73 6.48 6.36
C ILE A 130 -1.52 7.59 7.38
N GLN A 131 -2.42 8.58 7.40
CA GLN A 131 -2.34 9.70 8.34
C GLN A 131 -2.54 9.23 9.80
N GLU A 132 -3.54 8.40 10.06
CA GLU A 132 -3.80 7.84 11.39
C GLU A 132 -2.62 7.00 11.88
N HIS A 133 -2.05 6.18 10.99
CA HIS A 133 -0.89 5.37 11.31
C HIS A 133 0.33 6.23 11.65
N LYS A 134 0.57 7.30 10.89
CA LYS A 134 1.64 8.26 11.17
C LYS A 134 1.45 8.92 12.54
N GLN A 135 0.24 9.38 12.86
CA GLN A 135 -0.06 9.96 14.17
C GLN A 135 0.15 8.96 15.32
N LEU A 136 -0.18 7.70 15.11
CA LEU A 136 0.05 6.65 16.10
C LEU A 136 1.55 6.42 16.35
N ILE A 137 2.36 6.36 15.28
CA ILE A 137 3.81 6.24 15.38
C ILE A 137 4.40 7.45 16.13
N ASP A 138 3.98 8.66 15.80
CA ASP A 138 4.48 9.88 16.45
C ASP A 138 4.16 9.88 17.95
N LYS A 139 2.94 9.50 18.33
CA LYS A 139 2.54 9.32 19.74
C LYS A 139 3.38 8.25 20.44
N ASN A 140 3.59 7.11 19.79
CA ASN A 140 4.39 6.03 20.36
C ASN A 140 5.84 6.45 20.57
N ASN A 141 6.44 7.16 19.62
CA ASN A 141 7.79 7.70 19.73
C ASN A 141 7.92 8.69 20.89
N GLN A 142 6.91 9.54 21.12
CA GLN A 142 6.88 10.44 22.28
C GLN A 142 6.83 9.66 23.60
N VAL A 143 6.01 8.61 23.68
CA VAL A 143 5.93 7.74 24.87
C VAL A 143 7.27 7.04 25.11
N ILE A 144 7.89 6.47 24.08
CA ILE A 144 9.21 5.83 24.17
C ILE A 144 10.26 6.82 24.66
N ALA A 145 10.30 8.04 24.10
CA ALA A 145 11.24 9.06 24.53
C ALA A 145 11.07 9.43 26.02
N LYS A 146 9.81 9.60 26.47
CA LYS A 146 9.50 9.88 27.89
C LYS A 146 9.92 8.73 28.81
N THR A 147 9.59 7.50 28.43
CA THR A 147 9.95 6.30 29.20
C THR A 147 11.46 6.12 29.29
N ASN A 148 12.19 6.35 28.20
CA ASN A 148 13.66 6.29 28.19
C ASN A 148 14.29 7.33 29.13
N LEU A 149 13.74 8.55 29.16
CA LEU A 149 14.19 9.59 30.08
C LEU A 149 13.94 9.19 31.54
N GLN A 150 12.76 8.67 31.85
CA GLN A 150 12.44 8.17 33.20
C GLN A 150 13.36 7.01 33.60
N LEU A 151 13.62 6.07 32.69
CA LEU A 151 14.53 4.96 32.92
C LEU A 151 15.95 5.45 33.25
N ALA A 152 16.47 6.43 32.51
CA ALA A 152 17.77 7.02 32.78
C ALA A 152 17.82 7.72 34.15
N MET A 153 16.75 8.42 34.54
CA MET A 153 16.64 9.03 35.88
C MET A 153 16.65 7.97 36.98
N HIS A 154 15.88 6.90 36.83
CA HIS A 154 15.85 5.81 37.80
C HIS A 154 17.18 5.07 37.89
N GLN A 155 17.85 4.81 36.76
CA GLN A 155 19.20 4.22 36.74
C GLN A 155 20.21 5.10 37.48
N LYS A 156 20.16 6.42 37.28
CA LYS A 156 21.01 7.37 38.02
C LYS A 156 20.73 7.33 39.52
N ALA A 157 19.46 7.29 39.92
CA ALA A 157 19.07 7.21 41.33
C ALA A 157 19.56 5.91 41.98
N ILE A 158 19.42 4.77 41.29
CA ILE A 158 19.93 3.46 41.74
C ILE A 158 21.44 3.52 41.92
N ALA A 159 22.17 4.08 40.95
CA ALA A 159 23.63 4.21 41.04
C ALA A 159 24.06 5.04 42.27
N GLN A 160 23.38 6.17 42.52
CA GLN A 160 23.63 7.01 43.69
C GLN A 160 23.33 6.30 45.01
N LEU A 161 22.22 5.56 45.08
CA LEU A 161 21.85 4.78 46.28
C LEU A 161 22.86 3.66 46.53
N ASN A 162 23.28 2.93 45.50
CA ASN A 162 24.31 1.90 45.63
C ASN A 162 25.64 2.46 46.13
N GLN A 163 26.03 3.66 45.66
CA GLN A 163 27.21 4.34 46.16
C GLN A 163 27.09 4.68 47.66
N LYS A 164 25.94 5.20 48.09
CA LYS A 164 25.69 5.49 49.52
C LYS A 164 25.71 4.22 50.38
N ILE A 165 25.10 3.13 49.91
CA ILE A 165 25.11 1.84 50.61
C ILE A 165 26.56 1.33 50.77
N ALA A 166 27.38 1.43 49.72
CA ALA A 166 28.78 1.04 49.79
C ALA A 166 29.57 1.89 50.80
N GLN A 167 29.33 3.20 50.83
CA GLN A 167 29.93 4.10 51.83
C GLN A 167 29.51 3.75 53.26
N LEU A 168 28.22 3.51 53.50
CA LEU A 168 27.72 3.11 54.82
C LEU A 168 28.34 1.78 55.29
N LYS A 169 28.44 0.77 54.41
CA LYS A 169 29.12 -0.49 54.71
C LYS A 169 30.61 -0.31 55.05
N ALA A 170 31.29 0.60 54.37
CA ALA A 170 32.69 0.91 54.66
C ALA A 170 32.84 1.58 56.03
N ILE A 171 31.92 2.48 56.41
CA ILE A 171 31.90 3.10 57.73
C ILE A 171 31.62 2.05 58.81
N GLU A 172 30.64 1.18 58.60
CA GLU A 172 30.29 0.11 59.56
C GLU A 172 31.46 -0.83 59.83
N THR A 173 32.15 -1.29 58.78
CA THR A 173 33.34 -2.14 58.93
C THR A 173 34.49 -1.42 59.65
N GLN A 174 34.68 -0.12 59.40
CA GLN A 174 35.67 0.68 60.13
C GLN A 174 35.33 0.84 61.62
N LEU A 175 34.05 1.02 61.97
CA LEU A 175 33.59 1.11 63.35
C LEU A 175 33.73 -0.23 64.07
N SER A 176 33.28 -1.32 63.46
CA SER A 176 33.41 -2.67 64.04
C SER A 176 34.88 -3.06 64.32
N ASN A 177 35.81 -2.67 63.45
CA ASN A 177 37.24 -2.90 63.67
C ASN A 177 37.84 -2.04 64.80
N ARG A 178 37.21 -0.92 65.16
CA ARG A 178 37.63 -0.04 66.26
C ARG A 178 37.09 -0.50 67.62
N GLU A 179 35.92 -1.10 67.66
CA GLU A 179 35.29 -1.60 68.90
C GLU A 179 35.78 -2.99 69.32
N GLY A 180 36.45 -3.72 68.41
CA GLY A 180 37.06 -5.03 68.68
C GLY A 180 38.53 -5.01 69.13
N GLN A 181 39.09 -3.83 69.46
CA GLN A 181 40.40 -3.62 70.08
C GLN A 181 40.23 -3.21 71.54
#